data_AF-A0A8S3HT45-F1
#
_entry.id   AF-A0A8S3HT45-F1
#
_cell.length_a   1.000
_cell.length_b   1.000
_cell.length_c   1.000
_cell.angle_alpha   90.00
_cell.angle_beta   90.00
_cell.angle_gamma   90.00
#
_symmetry.space_group_name_H-M   'P 1'
#
loop_
_entity.id
_entity.type
_entity.pdbx_description
1 polymer ?
#
loop_
_entity_poly.entity_id
_entity_poly.type
_entity_poly.pdbx_seq_one_letter_code
_entity_poly.pdbx_strand_id
1 'polypeptide(L)'
;MAVAQLYCYVAPRSEVQIVAKSLIRLLRHHREIQTIVLKSIVSMADKHKQIFEPYLKSFYVHSNDSSYVKCYKLEILTTLANASNIATILREFQTYVVSPDKEFGAQTIQAIGRCASTIPEVTEACLNGLVTLMSKKDETIVAESVVIIKKLLQINPSQYSDIIKHIVRMVDKVTAPAARASILWLIGEYSDRISKLAPDVLRKMAKSFPDEETIVKHQILNLAAKLFVTNNKQTHLL
;
A
#
# COMPACT_ATOMS: atom_id res chain seq x y z
N MET A 1 12.41 -16.87 25.55
CA MET A 1 11.16 -16.64 24.80
C MET A 1 9.92 -17.09 25.56
N ALA A 2 9.86 -18.32 26.10
CA ALA A 2 8.72 -18.81 26.88
C ALA A 2 8.30 -17.88 28.04
N VAL A 3 9.27 -17.32 28.78
CA VAL A 3 9.01 -16.35 29.86
C VAL A 3 8.32 -15.08 29.34
N ALA A 4 8.80 -14.51 28.23
CA ALA A 4 8.21 -13.30 27.65
C ALA A 4 6.76 -13.53 27.17
N GLN A 5 6.49 -14.72 26.61
CA GLN A 5 5.14 -15.11 26.21
C GLN A 5 4.24 -15.31 27.44
N LEU A 6 4.72 -16.03 28.46
CA LEU A 6 3.97 -16.24 29.70
C LEU A 6 3.59 -14.91 30.37
N TYR A 7 4.54 -13.97 30.47
CA TYR A 7 4.24 -12.63 30.97
C TYR A 7 3.22 -11.89 30.10
N CYS A 8 3.29 -12.03 28.79
CA CYS A 8 2.32 -11.40 27.89
C CYS A 8 0.88 -11.89 28.13
N TYR A 9 0.71 -13.17 28.48
CA TYR A 9 -0.60 -13.79 28.66
C TYR A 9 -1.13 -13.74 30.09
N VAL A 10 -0.25 -13.74 31.09
CA VAL A 10 -0.63 -13.98 32.49
C VAL A 10 -0.27 -12.81 33.40
N ALA A 11 0.68 -11.94 33.03
CA ALA A 11 1.16 -10.90 33.94
C ALA A 11 0.24 -9.66 34.01
N PRO A 12 0.22 -8.95 35.16
CA PRO A 12 -0.45 -7.67 35.31
C PRO A 12 0.13 -6.62 34.35
N ARG A 13 -0.71 -5.69 33.86
CA ARG A 13 -0.34 -4.66 32.86
C ARG A 13 0.92 -3.84 33.24
N SER A 14 1.19 -3.66 34.53
CA SER A 14 2.36 -2.96 35.05
C SER A 14 3.69 -3.69 34.78
N GLU A 15 3.69 -5.03 34.81
CA GLU A 15 4.93 -5.82 34.68
C GLU A 15 5.25 -6.18 33.22
N VAL A 16 4.25 -6.12 32.35
CA VAL A 16 4.42 -6.41 30.92
C VAL A 16 5.40 -5.42 30.25
N GLN A 17 5.51 -4.19 30.75
CA GLN A 17 6.49 -3.20 30.27
C GLN A 17 7.95 -3.61 30.48
N ILE A 18 8.24 -4.38 31.54
CA ILE A 18 9.60 -4.85 31.86
C ILE A 18 10.08 -5.82 30.77
N VAL A 19 9.17 -6.61 30.22
CA VAL A 19 9.44 -7.58 29.16
C VAL A 19 9.85 -6.86 27.88
N ALA A 20 9.17 -5.79 27.49
CA ALA A 20 9.50 -5.05 26.27
C ALA A 20 10.94 -4.52 26.29
N LYS A 21 11.35 -3.84 27.37
CA LYS A 21 12.73 -3.33 27.51
C LYS A 21 13.77 -4.44 27.34
N SER A 22 13.50 -5.62 27.92
CA SER A 22 14.39 -6.77 27.84
C SER A 22 14.46 -7.34 26.41
N LEU A 23 13.32 -7.46 25.72
CA LEU A 23 13.26 -7.90 24.33
C LEU A 23 14.00 -6.93 23.39
N ILE A 24 13.83 -5.62 23.59
CA ILE A 24 14.56 -4.60 22.82
C ILE A 24 16.07 -4.70 23.02
N ARG A 25 16.52 -5.00 24.25
CA ARG A 25 17.95 -5.24 24.51
C ARG A 25 18.48 -6.46 23.76
N LEU A 26 17.67 -7.53 23.66
CA LEU A 26 18.04 -8.75 22.93
C LEU A 26 18.23 -8.53 21.42
N LEU A 27 17.60 -7.49 20.84
CA LEU A 27 17.79 -7.13 19.43
C LEU A 27 19.21 -6.71 19.08
N ARG A 28 20.05 -6.37 20.07
CA ARG A 28 21.46 -5.97 19.88
C ARG A 28 22.43 -7.16 19.79
N HIS A 29 21.95 -8.39 19.97
CA HIS A 29 22.77 -9.59 19.91
C HIS A 29 22.84 -10.16 18.48
N HIS A 30 23.35 -11.39 18.33
CA HIS A 30 23.49 -12.08 17.06
C HIS A 30 22.18 -12.16 16.24
N ARG A 31 22.31 -12.24 14.92
CA ARG A 31 21.21 -12.17 13.94
C ARG A 31 20.13 -13.23 14.16
N GLU A 32 20.51 -14.41 14.62
CA GLU A 32 19.64 -15.54 14.90
C GLU A 32 18.71 -15.22 16.06
N ILE A 33 19.27 -14.65 17.14
CA ILE A 33 18.52 -14.20 18.31
C ILE A 33 17.58 -13.06 17.90
N GLN A 34 18.09 -12.09 17.15
CA GLN A 34 17.31 -10.95 16.67
C GLN A 34 16.07 -11.41 15.89
N THR A 35 16.22 -12.38 14.99
CA THR A 35 15.11 -12.90 14.16
C THR A 35 14.02 -13.56 15.00
N ILE A 36 14.41 -14.41 15.97
CA ILE A 36 13.48 -15.11 16.87
C ILE A 36 12.75 -14.11 17.78
N VAL A 37 13.48 -13.11 18.29
CA VAL A 37 12.95 -12.06 19.15
C VAL A 37 11.96 -11.19 18.38
N LEU A 38 12.31 -10.71 17.17
CA LEU A 38 11.42 -9.91 16.33
C LEU A 38 10.13 -10.65 15.99
N LYS A 39 10.22 -11.93 15.61
CA LYS A 39 9.02 -12.76 15.35
C LYS A 39 8.09 -12.81 16.55
N SER A 40 8.64 -12.88 17.77
CA SER A 40 7.83 -12.90 18.98
C SER A 40 7.27 -11.52 19.31
N ILE A 41 8.04 -10.45 19.07
CA ILE A 41 7.55 -9.07 19.22
C ILE A 41 6.37 -8.81 18.28
N VAL A 42 6.41 -9.27 17.02
CA VAL A 42 5.27 -9.16 16.09
C VAL A 42 4.00 -9.74 16.72
N SER A 43 4.07 -10.97 17.23
CA SER A 43 2.92 -11.64 17.85
C SER A 43 2.44 -10.94 19.13
N MET A 44 3.34 -10.36 19.92
CA MET A 44 2.97 -9.62 21.13
C MET A 44 2.40 -8.23 20.81
N ALA A 45 2.95 -7.55 19.81
CA ALA A 45 2.51 -6.23 19.38
C ALA A 45 1.07 -6.26 18.85
N ASP A 46 0.66 -7.34 18.19
CA ASP A 46 -0.72 -7.51 17.73
C ASP A 46 -1.74 -7.46 18.89
N LYS A 47 -1.38 -8.02 20.05
CA LYS A 47 -2.25 -8.06 21.24
C LYS A 47 -2.12 -6.82 22.13
N HIS A 48 -0.90 -6.29 22.27
CA HIS A 48 -0.58 -5.22 23.22
C HIS A 48 0.41 -4.21 22.62
N LYS A 49 -0.08 -3.42 21.68
CA LYS A 49 0.69 -2.40 20.93
C LYS A 49 1.42 -1.42 21.85
N GLN A 50 0.75 -0.96 22.92
CA GLN A 50 1.24 0.13 23.78
C GLN A 50 2.59 -0.16 24.44
N ILE A 51 2.94 -1.43 24.64
CA ILE A 51 4.19 -1.80 25.32
C ILE A 51 5.42 -1.48 24.45
N PHE A 52 5.26 -1.52 23.12
CA PHE A 52 6.35 -1.32 22.17
C PHE A 52 6.38 0.07 21.53
N GLU A 53 5.32 0.88 21.70
CA GLU A 53 5.25 2.26 21.19
C GLU A 53 6.46 3.15 21.60
N PRO A 54 6.95 3.13 22.85
CA PRO A 54 8.11 3.93 23.24
C PRO A 54 9.41 3.58 22.50
N TYR A 55 9.47 2.37 21.92
CA TYR A 55 10.67 1.82 21.30
C TYR A 55 10.65 1.88 19.77
N LEU A 56 9.73 2.64 19.17
CA LEU A 56 9.49 2.70 17.72
C LEU A 56 10.77 2.78 16.87
N LYS A 57 11.71 3.66 17.25
CA LYS A 57 12.99 3.87 16.55
C LYS A 57 13.88 2.62 16.51
N SER A 58 13.73 1.71 17.47
CA SER A 58 14.50 0.45 17.52
C SER A 58 14.08 -0.52 16.41
N PHE A 59 12.90 -0.31 15.82
CA PHE A 59 12.36 -1.14 14.75
C PHE A 59 12.61 -0.55 13.35
N TYR A 60 13.36 0.55 13.22
CA TYR A 60 13.73 1.05 11.90
C TYR A 60 14.65 0.06 11.18
N VAL A 61 14.41 -0.10 9.89
CA VAL A 61 15.12 -1.00 9.00
C VAL A 61 16.44 -0.36 8.58
N HIS A 62 17.51 -1.13 8.66
CA HIS A 62 18.85 -0.71 8.26
C HIS A 62 19.29 -1.49 7.01
N SER A 63 20.19 -0.91 6.21
CA SER A 63 20.66 -1.54 4.96
C SER A 63 21.32 -2.91 5.17
N ASN A 64 21.97 -3.12 6.31
CA ASN A 64 22.66 -4.36 6.68
C ASN A 64 21.75 -5.45 7.28
N ASP A 65 20.46 -5.15 7.46
CA ASP A 65 19.49 -6.13 7.95
C ASP A 65 19.24 -7.20 6.87
N SER A 66 19.07 -8.45 7.29
CA SER A 66 18.63 -9.53 6.39
C SER A 66 17.18 -9.33 5.98
N SER A 67 16.77 -9.84 4.81
CA SER A 67 15.40 -9.64 4.29
C SER A 67 14.31 -10.03 5.32
N TYR A 68 14.48 -11.14 6.03
CA TYR A 68 13.55 -11.53 7.11
C TYR A 68 13.46 -10.51 8.26
N VAL A 69 14.60 -9.94 8.68
CA VAL A 69 14.63 -8.90 9.72
C VAL A 69 13.91 -7.64 9.22
N LYS A 70 14.12 -7.25 7.96
CA LYS A 70 13.41 -6.12 7.34
C LYS A 70 11.90 -6.33 7.37
N CYS A 71 11.42 -7.52 6.97
CA CYS A 71 10.01 -7.86 6.97
C CYS A 71 9.39 -7.81 8.38
N TYR A 72 10.03 -8.40 9.40
CA TYR A 72 9.49 -8.34 10.76
C TYR A 72 9.46 -6.92 11.32
N LYS A 73 10.51 -6.13 11.07
CA LYS A 73 10.55 -4.72 11.49
C LYS A 73 9.44 -3.90 10.83
N LEU A 74 9.24 -4.07 9.53
CA LEU A 74 8.15 -3.45 8.78
C LEU A 74 6.77 -3.84 9.35
N GLU A 75 6.57 -5.11 9.67
CA GLU A 75 5.32 -5.61 10.26
C GLU A 75 5.05 -4.99 11.64
N ILE A 76 6.08 -4.88 12.49
CA ILE A 76 5.98 -4.24 13.80
C ILE A 76 5.62 -2.75 13.62
N LEU A 77 6.33 -2.02 12.76
CA LEU A 77 6.05 -0.60 12.50
C LEU A 77 4.61 -0.40 12.00
N THR A 78 4.14 -1.26 11.10
CA THR A 78 2.75 -1.22 10.60
C THR A 78 1.74 -1.47 11.72
N THR A 79 2.03 -2.44 12.60
CA THR A 79 1.14 -2.82 13.70
C THR A 79 1.04 -1.72 14.77
N LEU A 80 2.15 -1.04 15.05
CA LEU A 80 2.27 0.04 16.03
C LEU A 80 1.82 1.42 15.51
N ALA A 81 1.44 1.51 14.23
CA ALA A 81 1.01 2.76 13.63
C ALA A 81 -0.29 3.28 14.29
N ASN A 82 -0.28 4.54 14.69
CA ASN A 82 -1.41 5.26 15.27
C ASN A 82 -1.41 6.72 14.79
N ALA A 83 -2.46 7.48 15.11
CA ALA A 83 -2.62 8.86 14.64
C ALA A 83 -1.47 9.82 15.06
N SER A 84 -0.75 9.53 16.16
CA SER A 84 0.33 10.41 16.63
C SER A 84 1.67 10.12 15.97
N ASN A 85 1.95 8.87 15.57
CA ASN A 85 3.24 8.46 15.03
C ASN A 85 3.25 8.20 13.51
N ILE A 86 2.07 8.08 12.88
CA ILE A 86 1.92 7.66 11.48
C ILE A 86 2.72 8.54 10.49
N ALA A 87 2.79 9.84 10.71
CA ALA A 87 3.53 10.75 9.83
C ALA A 87 5.04 10.42 9.79
N THR A 88 5.60 9.99 10.92
CA THR A 88 7.01 9.58 11.00
C THR A 88 7.22 8.22 10.35
N ILE A 89 6.31 7.27 10.57
CA ILE A 89 6.37 5.93 9.98
C ILE A 89 6.24 6.01 8.45
N LEU A 90 5.31 6.81 7.92
CA LEU A 90 5.13 6.97 6.47
C LEU A 90 6.34 7.62 5.81
N ARG A 91 6.98 8.58 6.47
CA ARG A 91 8.25 9.18 5.98
C ARG A 91 9.34 8.13 5.87
N GLU A 92 9.43 7.24 6.85
CA GLU A 92 10.37 6.14 6.82
C GLU A 92 10.03 5.14 5.70
N PHE A 93 8.76 4.77 5.55
CA PHE A 93 8.29 3.87 4.48
C PHE A 93 8.57 4.42 3.07
N GLN A 94 8.57 5.74 2.87
CA GLN A 94 8.97 6.34 1.59
C GLN A 94 10.41 5.97 1.20
N THR A 95 11.31 5.81 2.17
CA THR A 95 12.69 5.35 1.90
C THR A 95 12.73 3.85 1.59
N TYR A 96 11.86 3.05 2.23
CA TYR A 96 11.82 1.60 2.08
C TYR A 96 11.25 1.17 0.73
N VAL A 97 10.29 1.92 0.15
CA VAL A 97 9.75 1.66 -1.19
C VAL A 97 10.85 1.76 -2.26
N VAL A 98 11.90 2.56 -2.04
CA VAL A 98 13.02 2.75 -2.98
C VAL A 98 14.18 1.76 -2.71
N SER A 99 13.97 0.78 -1.83
CA SER A 99 14.94 -0.26 -1.55
C SER A 99 15.35 -1.03 -2.82
N PRO A 100 16.62 -1.46 -2.95
CA PRO A 100 17.05 -2.34 -4.04
C PRO A 100 16.37 -3.71 -4.00
N ASP A 101 15.95 -4.15 -2.81
CA ASP A 101 15.13 -5.34 -2.63
C ASP A 101 13.67 -5.01 -2.99
N LYS A 102 13.27 -5.44 -4.19
CA LYS A 102 11.95 -5.17 -4.77
C LYS A 102 10.81 -5.87 -4.01
N GLU A 103 11.05 -7.05 -3.47
CA GLU A 103 10.06 -7.76 -2.67
C GLU A 103 9.79 -6.99 -1.37
N PHE A 104 10.85 -6.49 -0.73
CA PHE A 104 10.71 -5.62 0.43
C PHE A 104 9.99 -4.29 0.09
N GLY A 105 10.27 -3.70 -1.07
CA GLY A 105 9.53 -2.53 -1.56
C GLY A 105 8.03 -2.80 -1.75
N ALA A 106 7.66 -3.94 -2.34
CA ALA A 106 6.27 -4.36 -2.47
C ALA A 106 5.58 -4.59 -1.11
N GLN A 107 6.25 -5.27 -0.17
CA GLN A 107 5.75 -5.44 1.20
C GLN A 107 5.54 -4.09 1.91
N THR A 108 6.41 -3.11 1.65
CA THR A 108 6.26 -1.75 2.19
C THR A 108 5.01 -1.08 1.64
N ILE A 109 4.69 -1.26 0.36
CA ILE A 109 3.46 -0.73 -0.26
C ILE A 109 2.21 -1.35 0.37
N GLN A 110 2.24 -2.67 0.65
CA GLN A 110 1.16 -3.34 1.39
C GLN A 110 1.00 -2.78 2.81
N ALA A 111 2.11 -2.51 3.50
CA ALA A 111 2.11 -1.86 4.81
C ALA A 111 1.49 -0.45 4.76
N ILE A 112 1.86 0.38 3.77
CA ILE A 112 1.24 1.69 3.54
C ILE A 112 -0.27 1.54 3.34
N GLY A 113 -0.70 0.58 2.52
CA GLY A 113 -2.12 0.28 2.29
C GLY A 113 -2.89 -0.08 3.55
N ARG A 114 -2.30 -0.90 4.43
CA ARG A 114 -2.89 -1.25 5.73
C ARG A 114 -3.02 -0.05 6.66
N CYS A 115 -1.98 0.79 6.74
CA CYS A 115 -2.04 2.05 7.49
C CYS A 115 -3.14 2.97 6.96
N ALA A 116 -3.22 3.16 5.65
CA ALA A 116 -4.22 3.99 4.98
C ALA A 116 -5.66 3.46 5.15
N SER A 117 -5.83 2.15 5.31
CA SER A 117 -7.15 1.54 5.58
C SER A 117 -7.58 1.70 7.05
N THR A 118 -6.61 1.81 7.96
CA THR A 118 -6.86 1.85 9.41
C THR A 118 -6.99 3.28 9.94
N ILE A 119 -6.25 4.23 9.35
CA ILE A 119 -6.14 5.62 9.79
C ILE A 119 -6.67 6.53 8.66
N PRO A 120 -7.94 6.99 8.74
CA PRO A 120 -8.58 7.79 7.70
C PRO A 120 -7.86 9.11 7.37
N GLU A 121 -7.18 9.70 8.36
CA GLU A 121 -6.53 11.01 8.25
C GLU A 121 -5.37 11.01 7.24
N VAL A 122 -4.75 9.85 7.00
CA VAL A 122 -3.62 9.71 6.06
C VAL A 122 -4.00 9.06 4.74
N THR A 123 -5.23 8.55 4.59
CA THR A 123 -5.64 7.76 3.43
C THR A 123 -5.45 8.51 2.11
N GLU A 124 -5.85 9.78 2.05
CA GLU A 124 -5.70 10.61 0.85
C GLU A 124 -4.22 10.86 0.49
N ALA A 125 -3.39 11.16 1.49
CA ALA A 125 -1.95 11.36 1.28
C ALA A 125 -1.27 10.05 0.79
N CYS A 126 -1.64 8.91 1.37
CA CYS A 126 -1.17 7.60 0.93
C CYS A 126 -1.62 7.27 -0.49
N LEU A 127 -2.89 7.51 -0.84
CA LEU A 127 -3.41 7.32 -2.19
C LEU A 127 -2.64 8.14 -3.23
N ASN A 128 -2.42 9.43 -2.96
CA ASN A 128 -1.63 10.28 -3.85
C ASN A 128 -0.20 9.73 -4.01
N GLY A 129 0.45 9.31 -2.91
CA GLY A 129 1.75 8.65 -2.95
C GLY A 129 1.74 7.39 -3.84
N LEU A 130 0.78 6.48 -3.64
CA LEU A 130 0.65 5.25 -4.43
C LEU A 130 0.43 5.54 -5.92
N VAL A 131 -0.36 6.57 -6.26
CA VAL A 131 -0.59 6.99 -7.65
C VAL A 131 0.71 7.44 -8.31
N THR A 132 1.59 8.14 -7.59
CA THR A 132 2.92 8.48 -8.13
C THR A 132 3.79 7.26 -8.39
N LEU A 133 3.65 6.19 -7.59
CA LEU A 133 4.39 4.94 -7.78
C LEU A 133 3.95 4.19 -9.05
N MET A 134 2.71 4.35 -9.50
CA MET A 134 2.22 3.74 -10.75
C MET A 134 2.96 4.22 -12.00
N SER A 135 3.64 5.37 -11.94
CA SER A 135 4.43 5.92 -13.06
C SER A 135 5.89 5.47 -13.04
N LYS A 136 6.29 4.62 -12.08
CA LYS A 136 7.64 4.04 -12.05
C LYS A 136 7.77 2.94 -13.11
N LYS A 137 9.02 2.63 -13.47
CA LYS A 137 9.34 1.57 -14.44
C LYS A 137 9.29 0.15 -13.85
N ASP A 138 9.30 0.03 -12.53
CA ASP A 138 9.39 -1.28 -11.88
C ASP A 138 8.02 -1.95 -11.78
N GLU A 139 7.84 -3.03 -12.53
CA GLU A 139 6.54 -3.70 -12.67
C GLU A 139 6.02 -4.27 -11.35
N THR A 140 6.89 -4.74 -10.46
CA THR A 140 6.48 -5.29 -9.16
C THR A 140 5.86 -4.22 -8.26
N ILE A 141 6.54 -3.07 -8.18
CA ILE A 141 6.08 -1.88 -7.43
C ILE A 141 4.77 -1.35 -8.00
N VAL A 142 4.67 -1.29 -9.33
CA VAL A 142 3.48 -0.81 -10.02
C VAL A 142 2.30 -1.75 -9.80
N ALA A 143 2.50 -3.06 -9.94
CA ALA A 143 1.47 -4.07 -9.73
C ALA A 143 0.93 -4.02 -8.28
N GLU A 144 1.82 -3.91 -7.30
CA GLU A 144 1.40 -3.83 -5.90
C GLU A 144 0.65 -2.52 -5.61
N SER A 145 1.14 -1.39 -6.13
CA SER A 145 0.48 -0.08 -5.95
C SER A 145 -0.94 -0.09 -6.52
N VAL A 146 -1.13 -0.70 -7.68
CA VAL A 146 -2.43 -0.89 -8.34
C VAL A 146 -3.41 -1.66 -7.45
N VAL A 147 -2.97 -2.78 -6.88
CA VAL A 147 -3.80 -3.64 -6.02
C VAL A 147 -4.26 -2.87 -4.79
N ILE A 148 -3.34 -2.14 -4.15
CA ILE A 148 -3.65 -1.35 -2.95
C ILE A 148 -4.57 -0.16 -3.26
N ILE A 149 -4.33 0.58 -4.35
CA ILE A 149 -5.21 1.68 -4.77
C ILE A 149 -6.64 1.18 -4.99
N LYS A 150 -6.79 0.07 -5.73
CA LYS A 150 -8.11 -0.54 -5.97
C LYS A 150 -8.81 -0.88 -4.64
N LYS A 151 -8.09 -1.51 -3.72
CA LYS A 151 -8.62 -1.88 -2.40
C LYS A 151 -9.07 -0.65 -1.60
N LEU A 152 -8.25 0.41 -1.57
CA LEU A 152 -8.56 1.63 -0.82
C LEU A 152 -9.75 2.40 -1.41
N LEU A 153 -9.85 2.49 -2.75
CA LEU A 153 -10.97 3.18 -3.41
C LEU A 153 -12.30 2.44 -3.22
N GLN A 154 -12.27 1.11 -3.05
CA GLN A 154 -13.46 0.31 -2.75
C GLN A 154 -14.01 0.53 -1.33
N ILE A 155 -13.21 1.03 -0.38
CA ILE A 155 -13.65 1.28 1.00
C ILE A 155 -14.64 2.46 1.04
N ASN A 156 -14.31 3.60 0.43
CA ASN A 156 -15.15 4.80 0.41
C ASN A 156 -15.26 5.43 -1.00
N PRO A 157 -16.07 4.85 -1.90
CA PRO A 157 -16.17 5.28 -3.29
C PRO A 157 -16.62 6.74 -3.51
N SER A 158 -17.37 7.31 -2.56
CA SER A 158 -17.94 8.66 -2.67
C SER A 158 -16.92 9.77 -2.44
N GLN A 159 -15.89 9.51 -1.62
CA GLN A 159 -14.96 10.53 -1.14
C GLN A 159 -13.83 10.82 -2.13
N TYR A 160 -13.46 9.88 -3.00
CA TYR A 160 -12.23 9.94 -3.79
C TYR A 160 -12.42 10.39 -5.24
N SER A 161 -13.48 11.13 -5.55
CA SER A 161 -13.77 11.55 -6.93
C SER A 161 -12.63 12.38 -7.55
N ASP A 162 -11.95 13.21 -6.77
CA ASP A 162 -10.87 14.06 -7.29
C ASP A 162 -9.57 13.29 -7.52
N ILE A 163 -9.30 12.28 -6.68
CA ILE A 163 -8.19 11.34 -6.87
C ILE A 163 -8.41 10.54 -8.16
N ILE A 164 -9.64 10.06 -8.41
CA ILE A 164 -9.97 9.36 -9.66
C ILE A 164 -9.69 10.26 -10.87
N LYS A 165 -10.14 11.52 -10.85
CA LYS A 165 -9.83 12.50 -11.93
C LYS A 165 -8.32 12.69 -12.12
N HIS A 166 -7.55 12.70 -11.03
CA HIS A 166 -6.09 12.78 -11.10
C HIS A 166 -5.48 11.55 -11.78
N ILE A 167 -5.91 10.34 -11.38
CA ILE A 167 -5.47 9.07 -11.97
C ILE A 167 -5.78 9.03 -13.48
N VAL A 168 -6.97 9.48 -13.89
CA VAL A 168 -7.35 9.55 -15.31
C VAL A 168 -6.38 10.40 -16.13
N ARG A 169 -5.95 11.56 -15.59
CA ARG A 169 -4.99 12.46 -16.27
C ARG A 169 -3.59 11.86 -16.39
N MET A 170 -3.28 10.83 -15.60
CA MET A 170 -1.99 10.15 -15.65
C MET A 170 -1.94 8.98 -16.60
N VAL A 171 -3.07 8.55 -17.20
CA VAL A 171 -3.11 7.37 -18.08
C VAL A 171 -2.12 7.46 -19.24
N ASP A 172 -1.91 8.67 -19.77
CA ASP A 172 -0.98 8.95 -20.88
C ASP A 172 0.49 8.84 -20.46
N LYS A 173 0.81 8.96 -19.16
CA LYS A 173 2.17 8.91 -18.61
C LYS A 173 2.57 7.50 -18.14
N VAL A 174 1.61 6.63 -17.89
CA VAL A 174 1.85 5.28 -17.37
C VAL A 174 2.15 4.36 -18.55
N THR A 175 3.36 3.79 -18.56
CA THR A 175 3.83 2.85 -19.58
C THR A 175 3.54 1.40 -19.21
N ALA A 176 3.52 1.08 -17.91
CA ALA A 176 3.34 -0.29 -17.43
C ALA A 176 1.93 -0.82 -17.77
N PRO A 177 1.82 -1.92 -18.54
CA PRO A 177 0.54 -2.47 -18.99
C PRO A 177 -0.45 -2.76 -17.86
N ALA A 178 0.04 -3.33 -16.75
CA ALA A 178 -0.78 -3.68 -15.59
C ALA A 178 -1.45 -2.44 -14.96
N ALA A 179 -0.69 -1.33 -14.83
CA ALA A 179 -1.25 -0.09 -14.33
C ALA A 179 -2.19 0.58 -15.32
N ARG A 180 -1.87 0.60 -16.62
CA ARG A 180 -2.80 1.10 -17.65
C ARG A 180 -4.13 0.37 -17.59
N ALA A 181 -4.11 -0.96 -17.58
CA ALA A 181 -5.29 -1.80 -17.48
C ALA A 181 -6.11 -1.48 -16.21
N SER A 182 -5.45 -1.31 -15.06
CA SER A 182 -6.16 -0.95 -13.83
C SER A 182 -6.75 0.45 -13.84
N ILE A 183 -6.09 1.43 -14.47
CA ILE A 183 -6.63 2.78 -14.63
C ILE A 183 -7.90 2.72 -15.49
N LEU A 184 -7.87 1.98 -16.60
CA LEU A 184 -9.03 1.81 -17.46
C LEU A 184 -10.19 1.11 -16.74
N TRP A 185 -9.89 0.08 -15.96
CA TRP A 185 -10.89 -0.56 -15.11
C TRP A 185 -11.51 0.44 -14.13
N LEU A 186 -10.69 1.27 -13.48
CA LEU A 186 -11.14 2.29 -12.54
C LEU A 186 -12.06 3.32 -13.22
N ILE A 187 -11.69 3.76 -14.43
CA ILE A 187 -12.50 4.69 -15.22
C ILE A 187 -13.86 4.09 -15.56
N GLY A 188 -13.89 2.80 -15.93
CA GLY A 188 -15.12 2.09 -16.25
C GLY A 188 -16.01 1.86 -15.03
N GLU A 189 -15.42 1.60 -13.86
CA GLU A 189 -16.16 1.41 -12.61
C GLU A 189 -16.80 2.70 -12.10
N TYR A 190 -16.12 3.82 -12.27
CA TYR A 190 -16.57 5.13 -11.80
C TYR A 190 -17.04 6.05 -12.94
N SER A 191 -17.48 5.48 -14.06
CA SER A 191 -17.86 6.22 -15.27
C SER A 191 -18.89 7.33 -15.00
N ASP A 192 -19.80 7.11 -14.06
CA ASP A 192 -20.86 8.06 -13.70
C ASP A 192 -20.29 9.35 -13.09
N ARG A 193 -19.16 9.25 -12.38
CA ARG A 193 -18.49 10.38 -11.72
C ARG A 193 -17.60 11.18 -12.67
N ILE A 194 -17.17 10.57 -13.76
CA ILE A 194 -16.25 11.15 -14.76
C ILE A 194 -16.83 11.07 -16.17
N SER A 195 -18.14 11.24 -16.29
CA SER A 195 -18.92 11.04 -17.52
C SER A 195 -18.37 11.78 -18.74
N LYS A 196 -17.77 12.96 -18.55
CA LYS A 196 -17.13 13.74 -19.63
C LYS A 196 -15.74 13.24 -20.02
N LEU A 197 -14.95 12.76 -19.05
CA LEU A 197 -13.55 12.36 -19.26
C LEU A 197 -13.42 10.93 -19.81
N ALA A 198 -14.31 10.02 -19.39
CA ALA A 198 -14.22 8.62 -19.78
C ALA A 198 -14.32 8.38 -21.30
N PRO A 199 -15.24 9.04 -22.06
CA PRO A 199 -15.28 8.92 -23.51
C PRO A 199 -14.00 9.45 -24.19
N ASP A 200 -13.40 10.54 -23.67
CA ASP A 200 -12.16 11.10 -24.24
C ASP A 200 -10.97 10.16 -24.06
N VAL A 201 -10.87 9.50 -22.90
CA VAL A 201 -9.85 8.46 -22.69
C VAL A 201 -10.10 7.30 -23.64
N LEU A 202 -11.34 6.84 -23.79
CA LEU A 202 -11.65 5.75 -24.71
C LEU A 202 -11.24 6.10 -26.15
N ARG A 203 -11.53 7.32 -26.63
CA ARG A 203 -11.09 7.79 -27.97
C ARG A 203 -9.58 7.75 -28.14
N LYS A 204 -8.82 8.14 -27.12
CA LYS A 204 -7.35 8.08 -27.14
C LYS A 204 -6.85 6.63 -27.19
N MET A 205 -7.38 5.76 -26.33
CA MET A 205 -6.97 4.36 -26.26
C MET A 205 -7.38 3.56 -27.50
N ALA A 206 -8.49 3.92 -28.16
CA ALA A 206 -8.89 3.32 -29.42
C ALA A 206 -7.86 3.55 -30.54
N LYS A 207 -7.18 4.71 -30.54
CA LYS A 207 -6.13 5.01 -31.54
C LYS A 207 -4.88 4.16 -31.35
N SER A 208 -4.46 3.91 -30.11
CA SER A 208 -3.30 3.05 -29.80
C SER A 208 -3.65 1.58 -29.67
N PHE A 209 -4.93 1.19 -29.80
CA PHE A 209 -5.42 -0.16 -29.54
C PHE A 209 -4.59 -1.29 -30.20
N PRO A 210 -4.15 -1.20 -31.47
CA PRO A 210 -3.36 -2.27 -32.09
C PRO A 210 -2.03 -2.52 -31.36
N ASP A 211 -1.41 -1.45 -30.85
CA ASP A 211 -0.07 -1.45 -30.24
C ASP A 211 -0.09 -1.79 -28.75
N GLU A 212 -1.27 -1.83 -28.11
CA GLU A 212 -1.38 -2.12 -26.68
C GLU A 212 -1.26 -3.62 -26.37
N GLU A 213 -0.83 -3.91 -25.14
CA GLU A 213 -0.78 -5.26 -24.59
C GLU A 213 -2.16 -5.88 -24.42
N THR A 214 -2.21 -7.22 -24.46
CA THR A 214 -3.45 -7.98 -24.39
C THR A 214 -4.30 -7.61 -23.18
N ILE A 215 -3.69 -7.43 -22.01
CA ILE A 215 -4.42 -7.08 -20.77
C ILE A 215 -5.08 -5.70 -20.86
N VAL A 216 -4.48 -4.76 -21.59
CA VAL A 216 -5.00 -3.40 -21.78
C VAL A 216 -6.11 -3.44 -22.81
N LYS A 217 -5.94 -4.17 -23.92
CA LYS A 217 -6.98 -4.40 -24.95
C LYS A 217 -8.29 -4.89 -24.35
N HIS A 218 -8.24 -5.87 -23.45
CA HIS A 218 -9.42 -6.38 -22.74
C HIS A 218 -10.12 -5.28 -21.92
N GLN A 219 -9.36 -4.42 -21.24
CA GLN A 219 -9.93 -3.33 -20.44
C GLN A 219 -10.47 -2.19 -21.31
N ILE A 220 -9.88 -1.92 -22.47
CA ILE A 220 -10.42 -0.95 -23.44
C ILE A 220 -11.79 -1.41 -23.93
N LEU A 221 -11.93 -2.69 -24.33
CA LEU A 221 -13.21 -3.24 -24.76
C LEU A 221 -14.25 -3.24 -23.64
N ASN A 222 -13.85 -3.60 -22.41
CA ASN A 222 -14.74 -3.57 -21.25
C ASN A 222 -15.21 -2.14 -20.96
N LEU A 223 -14.30 -1.16 -21.00
CA LEU A 223 -14.63 0.25 -20.85
C LEU A 223 -15.61 0.72 -21.93
N ALA A 224 -15.40 0.33 -23.19
CA ALA A 224 -16.30 0.65 -24.30
C ALA A 224 -17.70 0.09 -24.07
N ALA A 225 -17.81 -1.19 -23.69
CA ALA A 225 -19.09 -1.83 -23.39
C ALA A 225 -19.82 -1.15 -22.23
N LYS A 226 -19.11 -0.85 -21.13
CA LYS A 226 -19.67 -0.13 -19.98
C LYS A 226 -20.19 1.26 -20.37
N LEU A 227 -19.37 2.05 -21.08
CA LEU A 227 -19.75 3.41 -21.48
C LEU A 227 -20.90 3.43 -22.50
N PHE A 228 -20.99 2.43 -23.39
CA PHE A 228 -22.13 2.30 -24.30
C PHE A 228 -23.45 2.15 -23.54
N VAL A 229 -23.45 1.36 -22.46
CA VAL A 229 -24.63 1.14 -21.63
C VAL A 229 -24.94 2.36 -20.75
N THR A 230 -23.94 2.98 -20.13
CA THR A 230 -24.15 4.06 -19.13
C THR A 230 -24.27 5.46 -19.74
N ASN A 231 -23.62 5.74 -20.87
CA ASN A 231 -23.54 7.06 -21.46
C ASN A 231 -23.65 7.05 -23.01
N ASN A 232 -24.71 6.41 -23.50
CA ASN A 232 -24.96 6.24 -24.93
C ASN A 232 -24.89 7.58 -25.73
N LYS A 233 -25.37 8.68 -25.13
CA LYS A 233 -25.43 10.00 -25.79
C LYS A 233 -24.04 10.56 -26.18
N GLN A 234 -23.00 10.26 -25.42
CA GLN A 234 -21.63 10.75 -25.69
C GLN A 234 -20.75 9.69 -26.37
N THR A 235 -21.16 8.42 -26.35
CA THR A 235 -20.46 7.31 -27.02
C THR A 235 -20.95 7.02 -28.43
N HIS A 236 -22.10 7.53 -28.85
CA HIS A 236 -22.62 7.29 -30.21
C HIS A 236 -21.78 7.93 -31.34
N LEU A 237 -20.85 8.82 -30.98
CA LEU A 237 -19.93 9.55 -31.87
C LEU A 237 -18.49 9.00 -31.83
N LEU A 238 -18.30 7.80 -31.25
CA LEU A 238 -17.00 7.12 -31.17
C LEU A 238 -16.77 6.22 -32.38
#